data_AF-A0A9N9DDF0-F1
#
_entry.id   AF-A0A9N9DDF0-F1
#
_cell.length_a   1.000
_cell.length_b   1.000
_cell.length_c   1.000
_cell.angle_alpha   90.00
_cell.angle_beta   90.00
_cell.angle_gamma   90.00
#
_symmetry.space_group_name_H-M   'P 1'
#
loop_
_entity.id
_entity.type
_entity.pdbx_description
1 polymer ?
#
loop_
_entity_poly.entity_id
_entity_poly.type
_entity_poly.pdbx_seq_one_letter_code
_entity_poly.pdbx_strand_id
1 'polypeptide(L)'
;PIKQFAKKGYILQLNKQYQEIFEILKEKLITTPILSYPDFNQSFILSTNASTTGLGAVLSQKNNEEREYPIWYASRTLSLAE
;
A
#
# COMPACT_ATOMS: atom_id res chain seq x y z
N PRO A 1 9.45 7.33 14.11
CA PRO A 1 8.51 6.51 14.88
C PRO A 1 8.39 5.05 14.38
N ILE A 2 7.96 4.80 13.14
CA ILE A 2 7.65 3.42 12.68
C ILE A 2 8.89 2.53 12.49
N LYS A 3 10.03 3.11 12.09
CA LYS A 3 11.28 2.37 11.89
C LYS A 3 11.72 1.54 13.12
N GLN A 4 11.33 1.96 14.33
CA GLN A 4 11.68 1.23 15.55
C GLN A 4 10.93 -0.10 15.69
N PHE A 5 9.76 -0.23 15.05
CA PHE A 5 8.91 -1.42 15.08
C PHE A 5 9.22 -2.39 13.92
N ALA A 6 10.02 -1.98 12.93
CA ALA A 6 10.38 -2.79 11.77
C ALA A 6 11.63 -3.68 12.00
N LYS A 7 12.08 -3.84 13.25
CA LYS A 7 13.24 -4.68 13.58
C LYS A 7 12.82 -6.15 13.66
N LYS A 8 13.63 -7.03 13.05
CA LYS A 8 13.46 -8.49 13.13
C LYS A 8 13.44 -8.93 14.59
N GLY A 9 12.41 -9.65 15.01
CA GLY A 9 12.24 -10.12 16.39
C GLY A 9 11.58 -9.11 17.36
N TYR A 10 11.18 -7.93 16.90
CA TYR A 10 10.41 -7.00 17.72
C TYR A 10 9.00 -7.54 17.97
N ILE A 11 8.63 -7.74 19.24
CA ILE A 11 7.27 -8.12 19.62
C ILE A 11 6.42 -6.86 19.60
N LEU A 12 5.48 -6.83 18.66
CA LEU A 12 4.63 -5.67 18.44
C LEU A 12 3.54 -5.60 19.52
N GLN A 13 3.66 -4.64 20.44
CA GLN A 13 2.63 -4.39 21.45
C GLN A 13 1.48 -3.60 20.83
N LEU A 14 0.31 -4.23 20.68
CA LEU A 14 -0.92 -3.63 20.17
C LEU A 14 -1.57 -2.71 21.23
N ASN A 15 -0.86 -1.66 21.62
CA ASN A 15 -1.37 -0.65 22.53
C ASN A 15 -2.08 0.48 21.76
N LYS A 16 -2.73 1.38 22.50
CA LYS A 16 -3.48 2.50 21.94
C LYS A 16 -2.64 3.38 21.00
N GLN A 17 -1.38 3.64 21.37
CA GLN A 17 -0.46 4.44 20.57
C GLN A 17 -0.15 3.78 19.21
N TYR A 18 0.00 2.44 19.18
CA TYR A 18 0.19 1.73 17.93
C TYR A 18 -1.03 1.84 17.02
N GLN A 19 -2.23 1.67 17.58
CA GLN A 19 -3.48 1.81 16.82
C GLN A 19 -3.62 3.23 16.24
N GLU A 20 -3.35 4.27 17.03
CA GLU A 20 -3.37 5.66 16.55
C GLU A 20 -2.39 5.88 15.38
N ILE A 21 -1.16 5.39 15.49
CA ILE A 21 -0.17 5.49 14.40
C ILE A 21 -0.62 4.72 13.16
N PHE A 22 -1.22 3.53 13.34
CA PHE A 22 -1.68 2.71 12.23
C PHE A 22 -2.86 3.35 11.48
N GLU A 23 -3.81 3.95 12.19
CA GLU A 23 -4.91 4.68 11.57
C GLU A 23 -4.42 5.93 10.83
N ILE A 24 -3.47 6.69 11.40
CA ILE A 24 -2.82 7.82 10.70
C ILE A 24 -2.15 7.34 9.41
N LEU A 25 -1.53 6.15 9.40
CA LEU A 25 -0.90 5.61 8.20
C LEU A 25 -1.93 5.25 7.13
N LYS A 26 -3.02 4.60 7.50
CA LYS A 26 -4.11 4.32 6.55
C LYS A 26 -4.64 5.61 5.95
N GLU A 27 -4.93 6.61 6.78
CA GLU A 27 -5.43 7.91 6.34
C GLU A 27 -4.46 8.57 5.35
N LYS A 28 -3.15 8.55 5.65
CA LYS A 28 -2.14 9.08 4.73
C LYS A 28 -2.05 8.32 3.41
N LEU A 29 -2.23 7.00 3.41
CA LEU A 29 -2.17 6.19 2.20
C LEU A 29 -3.37 6.43 1.26
N ILE A 30 -4.51 6.86 1.80
CA ILE A 30 -5.73 7.12 1.02
C ILE A 30 -5.97 8.61 0.72
N THR A 31 -5.13 9.50 1.25
CA THR A 31 -5.23 10.95 1.03
C THR A 31 -4.24 11.43 -0.03
N THR A 32 -4.64 12.45 -0.79
CA THR A 32 -3.76 13.20 -1.68
C THR A 32 -2.59 13.82 -0.89
N PRO A 33 -1.35 13.83 -1.43
CA PRO A 33 -0.96 13.54 -2.81
C PRO A 33 -0.57 12.07 -3.06
N ILE A 34 -0.80 11.17 -2.10
CA ILE A 34 -0.34 9.78 -2.21
C ILE A 34 -1.27 9.00 -3.15
N LEU A 35 -2.59 9.05 -2.95
CA LEU A 35 -3.56 8.45 -3.86
C LEU A 35 -4.04 9.47 -4.89
N SER A 36 -3.84 9.21 -6.18
CA SER A 36 -4.23 10.08 -7.28
C SER A 36 -5.47 9.60 -8.02
N TYR A 37 -6.19 10.52 -8.67
CA TYR A 37 -7.27 10.18 -9.57
C TYR A 37 -6.73 9.56 -10.87
N PRO A 38 -7.42 8.57 -11.44
CA PRO A 38 -7.03 7.99 -12.71
C PRO A 38 -7.25 8.98 -13.85
N ASP A 39 -6.25 9.12 -14.73
CA ASP A 39 -6.40 9.75 -16.03
C ASP A 39 -6.44 8.69 -17.12
N PHE A 40 -7.61 8.42 -17.68
CA PHE A 40 -7.79 7.39 -18.70
C PHE A 40 -7.10 7.70 -20.04
N ASN A 41 -6.55 8.90 -20.23
CA ASN A 41 -5.73 9.24 -21.38
C ASN A 41 -4.26 8.85 -21.21
N GLN A 42 -3.85 8.44 -20.00
CA GLN A 42 -2.49 8.04 -19.68
C GLN A 42 -2.38 6.52 -19.49
N SER A 43 -1.18 5.99 -19.75
CA SER A 43 -0.92 4.56 -19.56
C SER A 43 -0.88 4.19 -18.09
N PHE A 44 -1.53 3.09 -17.73
CA PHE A 44 -1.48 2.53 -16.38
C PHE A 44 -0.27 1.62 -16.20
N ILE A 45 0.27 1.62 -14.98
CA ILE A 45 1.32 0.71 -14.51
C ILE A 45 0.68 -0.21 -13.47
N LEU A 46 0.83 -1.52 -13.65
CA LEU A 46 0.34 -2.52 -12.71
C LEU A 46 1.54 -3.24 -12.08
N SER A 47 1.74 -3.00 -10.78
CA SER A 47 2.75 -3.67 -9.98
C SER A 47 2.09 -4.75 -9.13
N THR A 48 2.49 -6.01 -9.29
CA THR A 48 1.94 -7.14 -8.52
C THR A 48 3.03 -7.82 -7.70
N ASN A 49 2.66 -8.30 -6.51
CA ASN A 49 3.48 -9.17 -5.69
C ASN A 49 2.65 -10.34 -5.16
N ALA A 50 3.23 -11.53 -5.11
CA ALA A 50 2.57 -12.75 -4.67
C ALA A 50 3.38 -13.41 -3.54
N SER A 51 2.68 -13.97 -2.58
CA SER A 51 3.21 -14.93 -1.61
C SER A 51 2.44 -16.25 -1.74
N THR A 52 2.86 -17.25 -0.98
CA THR A 52 2.15 -18.53 -0.87
C THR A 52 0.74 -18.41 -0.29
N THR A 53 0.39 -17.27 0.31
CA THR A 53 -0.89 -17.07 1.01
C THR A 53 -1.72 -15.95 0.42
N GLY A 54 -1.18 -15.12 -0.48
CA GLY A 54 -1.88 -13.94 -0.93
C GLY A 54 -1.22 -13.22 -2.09
N LEU A 55 -2.02 -12.38 -2.75
CA LEU A 55 -1.66 -11.50 -3.84
C LEU A 55 -1.87 -10.06 -3.39
N GLY A 56 -0.93 -9.19 -3.78
CA GLY A 56 -1.05 -7.75 -3.69
C GLY A 56 -0.83 -7.12 -5.05
N ALA A 57 -1.55 -6.04 -5.34
CA ALA A 57 -1.35 -5.25 -6.54
C ALA A 57 -1.46 -3.76 -6.24
N VAL A 58 -0.72 -2.95 -7.00
CA VAL A 58 -0.82 -1.50 -7.02
C VAL A 58 -1.01 -1.09 -8.46
N LEU A 59 -2.09 -0.35 -8.72
CA LEU A 59 -2.32 0.35 -9.98
C LEU A 59 -1.84 1.79 -9.82
N SER A 60 -1.02 2.27 -10.74
CA SER A 60 -0.39 3.58 -10.68
C SER A 60 -0.26 4.22 -12.05
N GLN A 61 0.01 5.53 -12.08
CA GLN A 61 0.33 6.31 -13.27
C GLN A 61 1.49 7.24 -12.99
N LYS A 62 2.23 7.62 -14.03
CA LYS A 62 3.23 8.68 -13.92
C LYS A 62 2.59 10.04 -14.11
N ASN A 63 3.03 11.04 -13.36
CA ASN A 63 2.65 12.41 -13.61
C ASN A 63 3.58 13.07 -14.65
N ASN A 64 3.36 14.36 -14.94
CA ASN A 64 4.16 15.17 -15.86
C ASN A 64 5.65 15.27 -15.50
N GLU A 65 6.03 14.91 -14.28
CA GLU A 65 7.43 14.88 -13.81
C GLU A 65 8.01 13.45 -13.81
N GLU A 66 7.37 12.50 -14.52
CA GLU A 66 7.75 11.09 -14.59
C GLU A 66 7.74 10.36 -13.23
N ARG A 67 7.12 10.95 -12.21
CA ARG A 67 6.98 10.35 -10.88
C ARG A 67 5.72 9.49 -10.83
N GLU A 68 5.85 8.26 -10.34
CA GLU A 68 4.76 7.31 -10.23
C GLU A 68 3.90 7.60 -8.99
N TYR A 69 2.59 7.69 -9.19
CA TYR A 69 1.59 7.87 -8.14
C TYR A 69 0.59 6.73 -8.18
N PRO A 70 0.31 6.10 -7.03
CA PRO A 70 -0.71 5.07 -6.93
C PRO A 70 -2.12 5.66 -7.12
N ILE A 71 -2.95 4.90 -7.81
CA ILE A 71 -4.37 5.15 -8.07
C ILE A 71 -5.22 4.21 -7.25
N TRP A 72 -4.79 2.95 -7.13
CA TRP A 72 -5.54 1.93 -6.42
C TRP A 72 -4.63 0.84 -5.86
N TYR A 73 -5.02 0.30 -4.72
CA TYR A 73 -4.38 -0.84 -4.05
C TYR A 73 -5.34 -2.01 -4.02
N ALA A 74 -4.88 -3.18 -4.43
CA ALA A 74 -5.62 -4.44 -4.39
C ALA A 74 -4.89 -5.44 -3.51
N SER A 75 -5.63 -6.24 -2.77
CA SER A 75 -5.09 -7.46 -2.17
C SER A 75 -6.14 -8.55 -2.12
N ARG A 76 -5.71 -9.80 -2.25
CA ARG A 76 -6.55 -10.98 -2.17
C ARG A 76 -5.80 -12.12 -1.50
N THR A 77 -6.43 -12.82 -0.57
CA THR A 77 -5.91 -14.08 -0.03
C THR A 77 -6.08 -15.20 -1.06
N LEU A 78 -5.05 -16.01 -1.26
CA LEU A 78 -5.12 -17.15 -2.17
C LEU A 78 -6.02 -18.24 -1.59
N SER A 79 -6.83 -18.85 -2.45
CA SER A 79 -7.62 -20.03 -2.07
C SER A 79 -6.75 -21.28 -2.07
N LEU A 80 -7.20 -22.37 -1.44
CA LEU A 80 -6.48 -23.65 -1.43
C LEU A 80 -6.25 -24.26 -2.83
N ALA A 81 -6.95 -23.77 -3.85
CA ALA A 81 -6.86 -24.25 -5.22
C ALA A 81 -5.82 -23.49 -6.07
N GLU A 82 -5.27 -22.39 -5.56
CA GLU A 82 -4.19 -21.60 -6.16
C GLU A 82 -2.86 -21.88 -5.44
#